data_AF-A0A5N6GPQ8-F1
#
_entry.id   AF-A0A5N6GPQ8-F1
#
_cell.length_a   1.000
_cell.length_b   1.000
_cell.length_c   1.000
_cell.angle_alpha   90.00
_cell.angle_beta   90.00
_cell.angle_gamma   90.00
#
_symmetry.space_group_name_H-M   'P 1'
#
loop_
_entity.id
_entity.type
_entity.pdbx_description
1 polymer ?
#
loop_
_entity_poly.entity_id
_entity_poly.type
_entity_poly.pdbx_seq_one_letter_code
_entity_poly.pdbx_strand_id
1 'polypeptide(L)'
;MTDHPDQPFTGQEYALDDIVKLIKTGKATRIVVLAGAGISTAAGVPDFRSPATGLYDKLAPLKLPFPEAIFHINYFRHTPEPFYAIARARNPKNLQPTISHAFLALLAKKNLLDFVFTQNIDGLELDAGVPAEKVLSCHGNWKSQRCHKCKTPYPDGPMAEAIETGQVPYCQVPDCGGAVKPDVVFFGEPLPAAFEVEEKRVFGADLMIVMGTSLKVAPCARLPRQVKEGTPRLLVNMVQVGDFGTRPSDVCILGSCDDGVRQLADSLGWREELESLWTHAVAGKQEEVNTDDVKTLDECIEELAERMRIAGKISDGHKRMLEKHLEEKFANVLPKPPIS
;
A
#
# COMPACT_ATOMS: atom_id res chain seq x y z
N MET A 1 -42.88 15.72 5.33
CA MET A 1 -41.94 16.05 6.42
C MET A 1 -40.67 16.50 5.74
N THR A 2 -40.38 17.78 5.83
CA THR A 2 -39.24 18.45 5.19
C THR A 2 -37.98 18.16 5.99
N ASP A 3 -37.04 17.42 5.41
CA ASP A 3 -35.68 17.27 5.93
C ASP A 3 -34.96 18.63 5.83
N HIS A 4 -34.55 19.15 6.99
CA HIS A 4 -33.64 20.29 7.08
C HIS A 4 -32.20 19.75 7.19
N PRO A 5 -31.33 19.98 6.20
CA PRO A 5 -29.90 19.75 6.34
C PRO A 5 -29.27 21.07 6.77
N ASP A 6 -29.15 21.33 8.08
CA ASP A 6 -28.26 22.37 8.67
C ASP A 6 -28.45 22.48 10.19
N GLN A 7 -28.48 21.36 10.91
CA GLN A 7 -28.26 21.40 12.36
C GLN A 7 -26.83 20.95 12.67
N PRO A 8 -25.99 21.82 13.24
CA PRO A 8 -24.69 21.40 13.74
C PRO A 8 -24.90 20.35 14.84
N PHE A 9 -24.13 19.27 14.77
CA PHE A 9 -24.16 18.18 15.75
C PHE A 9 -23.87 18.75 17.14
N THR A 10 -24.74 18.51 18.12
CA THR A 10 -24.62 19.00 19.51
C THR A 10 -23.97 17.98 20.45
N GLY A 11 -23.34 16.93 19.90
CA GLY A 11 -22.55 15.97 20.64
C GLY A 11 -21.11 16.47 20.85
N GLN A 12 -20.49 16.10 21.97
CA GLN A 12 -19.09 16.39 22.25
C GLN A 12 -18.22 15.76 21.14
N GLU A 13 -17.49 16.58 20.38
CA GLU A 13 -16.53 16.11 19.37
C GLU A 13 -15.44 15.29 20.08
N TYR A 14 -15.19 14.05 19.60
CA TYR A 14 -14.03 13.29 20.04
C TYR A 14 -12.76 14.04 19.65
N ALA A 15 -11.85 14.20 20.60
CA ALA A 15 -10.53 14.77 20.38
C ALA A 15 -9.44 13.69 20.49
N LEU A 16 -8.21 14.07 20.14
CA LEU A 16 -7.04 13.22 20.36
C LEU A 16 -6.94 12.72 21.81
N ASP A 17 -7.29 13.59 22.77
CA ASP A 17 -7.29 13.25 24.19
C ASP A 17 -8.27 12.13 24.55
N ASP A 18 -9.38 11.99 23.82
CA ASP A 18 -10.31 10.88 24.02
C ASP A 18 -9.74 9.56 23.53
N ILE A 19 -9.00 9.56 22.41
CA ILE A 19 -8.26 8.39 21.93
C ILE A 19 -7.17 8.00 22.93
N VAL A 20 -6.41 8.98 23.42
CA VAL A 20 -5.36 8.78 24.43
C VAL A 20 -5.95 8.20 25.71
N LYS A 21 -7.09 8.72 26.17
CA LYS A 21 -7.82 8.21 27.33
C LYS A 21 -8.33 6.79 27.10
N LEU A 22 -8.87 6.48 25.92
CA LEU A 22 -9.34 5.14 25.56
C LEU A 22 -8.22 4.09 25.69
N ILE A 23 -7.03 4.44 25.19
CA ILE A 23 -5.83 3.60 25.28
C ILE A 23 -5.34 3.49 26.73
N LYS A 24 -5.12 4.63 27.42
CA LYS A 24 -4.58 4.65 28.80
C LYS A 24 -5.48 3.97 29.83
N THR A 25 -6.80 4.03 29.64
CA THR A 25 -7.77 3.38 30.54
C THR A 25 -8.00 1.90 30.23
N GLY A 26 -7.32 1.34 29.22
CA GLY A 26 -7.44 -0.06 28.83
C GLY A 26 -8.77 -0.41 28.15
N LYS A 27 -9.49 0.59 27.63
CA LYS A 27 -10.73 0.38 26.86
C LYS A 27 -10.47 0.06 25.40
N ALA A 28 -9.35 0.52 24.84
CA ALA A 28 -8.86 0.08 23.53
C ALA A 28 -7.94 -1.13 23.73
N THR A 29 -8.46 -2.34 23.53
CA THR A 29 -7.66 -3.58 23.64
C THR A 29 -7.44 -4.27 22.30
N ARG A 30 -8.27 -3.95 21.31
CA ARG A 30 -8.18 -4.47 19.95
C ARG A 30 -8.13 -3.34 18.94
N ILE A 31 -6.92 -2.85 18.70
CA ILE A 31 -6.65 -1.83 17.69
C ILE A 31 -6.45 -2.52 16.34
N VAL A 32 -7.28 -2.17 15.36
CA VAL A 32 -7.08 -2.56 13.96
C VAL A 32 -6.52 -1.37 13.20
N VAL A 33 -5.50 -1.61 12.38
CA VAL A 33 -4.84 -0.58 11.58
C VAL A 33 -5.04 -0.85 10.10
N LEU A 34 -5.36 0.18 9.32
CA LEU A 34 -5.24 0.20 7.87
C LEU A 34 -4.12 1.16 7.46
N ALA A 35 -3.05 0.63 6.88
CA ALA A 35 -1.90 1.39 6.40
C ALA A 35 -1.85 1.44 4.87
N GLY A 36 -1.36 2.55 4.33
CA GLY A 36 -1.04 2.70 2.91
C GLY A 36 0.28 3.42 2.69
N ALA A 37 0.56 3.78 1.42
CA ALA A 37 1.89 4.21 0.99
C ALA A 37 2.44 5.44 1.75
N GLY A 38 1.56 6.26 2.31
CA GLY A 38 1.91 7.44 3.09
C GLY A 38 2.72 7.15 4.36
N ILE A 39 2.69 5.93 4.90
CA ILE A 39 3.55 5.56 6.03
C ILE A 39 4.99 5.24 5.60
N SER A 40 5.24 5.02 4.31
CA SER A 40 6.55 4.65 3.73
C SER A 40 7.24 5.80 3.00
N THR A 41 6.61 6.98 2.87
CA THR A 41 7.19 8.11 2.12
C THR A 41 8.50 8.62 2.74
N ALA A 42 8.59 8.64 4.08
CA ALA A 42 9.82 9.02 4.78
C ALA A 42 10.98 8.01 4.60
N ALA A 43 10.69 6.78 4.19
CA ALA A 43 11.69 5.77 3.84
C ALA A 43 12.28 5.98 2.43
N GLY A 44 11.87 7.04 1.73
CA GLY A 44 12.31 7.30 0.35
C GLY A 44 11.54 6.49 -0.70
N VAL A 45 10.41 5.86 -0.34
CA VAL A 45 9.51 5.26 -1.32
C VAL A 45 8.79 6.38 -2.05
N PRO A 46 9.06 6.63 -3.35
CA PRO A 46 8.29 7.59 -4.11
C PRO A 46 6.87 7.04 -4.22
N ASP A 47 5.90 7.91 -3.93
CA ASP A 47 4.51 7.58 -4.11
C ASP A 47 4.21 7.29 -5.58
N PHE A 48 3.01 6.78 -5.85
CA PHE A 48 2.64 6.45 -7.22
C PHE A 48 2.25 7.70 -8.04
N ARG A 49 1.73 8.75 -7.37
CA ARG A 49 0.85 9.74 -8.01
C ARG A 49 1.28 11.20 -7.84
N SER A 50 2.32 11.52 -7.05
CA SER A 50 2.73 12.91 -6.89
C SER A 50 3.25 13.47 -8.22
N PRO A 51 2.86 14.71 -8.59
CA PRO A 51 3.39 15.35 -9.79
C PRO A 51 4.92 15.49 -9.74
N ALA A 52 5.58 15.27 -10.87
CA ALA A 52 7.03 15.33 -11.11
C ALA A 52 7.90 14.29 -10.37
N THR A 53 7.48 13.81 -9.20
CA THR A 53 8.26 12.87 -8.36
C THR A 53 7.67 11.46 -8.32
N GLY A 54 6.37 11.33 -8.59
CA GLY A 54 5.65 10.07 -8.57
C GLY A 54 6.04 9.13 -9.71
N LEU A 55 5.90 7.82 -9.46
CA LEU A 55 6.27 6.78 -10.43
C LEU A 55 5.65 6.99 -11.81
N TYR A 56 4.37 7.31 -11.84
CA TYR A 56 3.61 7.40 -13.08
C TYR A 56 4.14 8.46 -14.04
N ASP A 57 4.63 9.58 -13.52
CA ASP A 57 5.28 10.61 -14.33
C ASP A 57 6.64 10.14 -14.86
N LYS A 58 7.42 9.43 -14.02
CA LYS A 58 8.71 8.86 -14.43
C LYS A 58 8.56 7.82 -15.54
N LEU A 59 7.43 7.11 -15.63
CA LEU A 59 7.18 6.08 -16.64
C LEU A 59 6.77 6.65 -18.02
N ALA A 60 6.63 7.96 -18.17
CA ALA A 60 6.23 8.61 -19.43
C ALA A 60 7.06 8.15 -20.67
N PRO A 61 8.39 7.91 -20.58
CA PRO A 61 9.18 7.43 -21.71
C PRO A 61 8.76 6.05 -22.25
N LEU A 62 8.13 5.20 -21.43
CA LEU A 62 7.67 3.86 -21.82
C LEU A 62 6.42 3.89 -22.70
N LYS A 63 5.76 5.06 -22.84
CA LYS A 63 4.54 5.25 -23.66
C LYS A 63 3.45 4.22 -23.35
N LEU A 64 3.29 3.91 -22.06
CA LEU A 64 2.21 3.07 -21.57
C LEU A 64 0.86 3.65 -22.01
N PRO A 65 -0.17 2.81 -22.25
CA PRO A 65 -1.51 3.31 -22.61
C PRO A 65 -2.09 4.24 -21.52
N PHE A 66 -1.73 3.98 -20.27
CA PHE A 66 -2.00 4.80 -19.09
C PHE A 66 -0.99 4.39 -18.00
N PRO A 67 -0.68 5.23 -17.01
CA PRO A 67 0.43 4.97 -16.10
C PRO A 67 0.28 3.71 -15.23
N GLU A 68 -0.94 3.37 -14.82
CA GLU A 68 -1.25 2.17 -14.02
C GLU A 68 -1.08 0.86 -14.81
N ALA A 69 -0.92 0.91 -16.15
CA ALA A 69 -0.91 -0.27 -17.01
C ALA A 69 0.17 -1.27 -16.62
N ILE A 70 1.33 -0.79 -16.18
CA ILE A 70 2.46 -1.62 -15.75
C ILE A 70 2.11 -2.57 -14.58
N PHE A 71 1.12 -2.20 -13.77
CA PHE A 71 0.60 -3.00 -12.66
C PHE A 71 -0.76 -3.63 -12.98
N HIS A 72 -1.17 -3.71 -14.25
CA HIS A 72 -2.43 -4.33 -14.67
C HIS A 72 -2.19 -5.73 -15.23
N ILE A 73 -2.91 -6.74 -14.74
CA ILE A 73 -2.64 -8.14 -15.09
C ILE A 73 -2.86 -8.45 -16.58
N ASN A 74 -3.80 -7.75 -17.22
CA ASN A 74 -4.05 -7.86 -18.67
C ASN A 74 -2.92 -7.28 -19.51
N TYR A 75 -2.22 -6.27 -18.99
CA TYR A 75 -1.05 -5.72 -19.65
C TYR A 75 0.14 -6.65 -19.44
N PHE A 76 0.41 -7.03 -18.18
CA PHE A 76 1.52 -7.90 -17.79
C PHE A 76 1.53 -9.24 -18.55
N ARG A 77 0.37 -9.89 -18.73
CA ARG A 77 0.31 -11.19 -19.42
C ARG A 77 0.77 -11.14 -20.90
N HIS A 78 0.76 -9.95 -21.51
CA HIS A 78 1.14 -9.75 -22.92
C HIS A 78 2.42 -8.93 -23.09
N THR A 79 2.74 -8.08 -22.11
CA THR A 79 3.88 -7.17 -22.12
C THR A 79 4.46 -7.08 -20.70
N PRO A 80 5.13 -8.15 -20.21
CA PRO A 80 5.72 -8.19 -18.87
C PRO A 80 7.05 -7.41 -18.75
N GLU A 81 7.70 -7.07 -19.86
CA GLU A 81 9.03 -6.44 -19.91
C GLU A 81 9.08 -5.10 -19.16
N PRO A 82 8.08 -4.20 -19.28
CA PRO A 82 8.03 -2.95 -18.52
C PRO A 82 8.11 -3.13 -17.01
N PHE A 83 7.40 -4.13 -16.48
CA PHE A 83 7.45 -4.42 -15.05
C PHE A 83 8.85 -4.86 -14.62
N TYR A 84 9.47 -5.77 -15.36
CA TYR A 84 10.79 -6.32 -15.01
C TYR A 84 11.93 -5.32 -15.17
N ALA A 85 11.84 -4.38 -16.11
CA ALA A 85 12.85 -3.33 -16.24
C ALA A 85 12.93 -2.43 -14.99
N ILE A 86 11.78 -2.13 -14.36
CA ILE A 86 11.76 -1.29 -13.16
C ILE A 86 11.82 -2.09 -11.86
N ALA A 87 11.67 -3.42 -11.92
CA ALA A 87 11.61 -4.29 -10.74
C ALA A 87 12.88 -4.20 -9.88
N ARG A 88 14.06 -4.10 -10.51
CA ARG A 88 15.34 -3.93 -9.81
C ARG A 88 15.34 -2.66 -8.94
N ALA A 89 15.02 -1.53 -9.56
CA ALA A 89 14.99 -0.23 -8.89
C ALA A 89 13.88 -0.10 -7.85
N ARG A 90 12.86 -0.97 -7.90
CA ARG A 90 11.73 -1.00 -6.98
C ARG A 90 11.81 -2.12 -5.94
N ASN A 91 12.85 -2.94 -5.96
CA ASN A 91 13.02 -4.00 -4.99
C ASN A 91 13.23 -3.38 -3.59
N PRO A 92 12.34 -3.64 -2.61
CA PRO A 92 12.33 -2.94 -1.33
C PRO A 92 13.52 -3.26 -0.41
N LYS A 93 14.51 -4.05 -0.86
CA LYS A 93 15.67 -4.47 -0.06
C LYS A 93 16.42 -3.32 0.62
N ASN A 94 16.40 -2.13 0.03
CA ASN A 94 17.15 -0.98 0.53
C ASN A 94 16.32 0.00 1.37
N LEU A 95 15.04 -0.30 1.62
CA LEU A 95 14.16 0.58 2.38
C LEU A 95 14.29 0.30 3.87
N GLN A 96 14.23 1.37 4.67
CA GLN A 96 14.25 1.28 6.12
C GLN A 96 12.86 1.59 6.69
N PRO A 97 12.43 0.92 7.77
CA PRO A 97 11.18 1.24 8.43
C PRO A 97 11.15 2.70 8.93
N THR A 98 9.97 3.30 8.85
CA THR A 98 9.72 4.67 9.37
C THR A 98 9.24 4.64 10.83
N ILE A 99 9.09 5.81 11.43
CA ILE A 99 8.46 5.95 12.76
C ILE A 99 7.06 5.36 12.78
N SER A 100 6.30 5.57 11.71
CA SER A 100 4.95 5.00 11.57
C SER A 100 4.96 3.47 11.64
N HIS A 101 5.95 2.80 11.03
CA HIS A 101 6.08 1.34 11.13
C HIS A 101 6.48 0.89 12.55
N ALA A 102 7.43 1.60 13.17
CA ALA A 102 7.83 1.33 14.55
C ALA A 102 6.67 1.48 15.54
N PHE A 103 5.73 2.39 15.28
CA PHE A 103 4.53 2.53 16.08
C PHE A 103 3.61 1.31 15.99
N LEU A 104 3.48 0.67 14.83
CA LEU A 104 2.74 -0.59 14.69
C LEU A 104 3.36 -1.69 15.56
N ALA A 105 4.69 -1.81 15.54
CA ALA A 105 5.42 -2.76 16.35
C ALA A 105 5.28 -2.44 17.85
N LEU A 106 5.27 -1.15 18.22
CA LEU A 106 5.02 -0.72 19.59
C LEU A 106 3.61 -1.07 20.08
N LEU A 107 2.58 -0.89 19.24
CA LEU A 107 1.22 -1.35 19.56
C LEU A 107 1.18 -2.87 19.77
N ALA A 108 1.91 -3.63 18.97
CA ALA A 108 2.04 -5.08 19.13
C ALA A 108 2.72 -5.46 20.44
N LYS A 109 3.86 -4.83 20.76
CA LYS A 109 4.63 -5.04 22.00
C LYS A 109 3.82 -4.71 23.25
N LYS A 110 2.91 -3.73 23.16
CA LYS A 110 1.99 -3.35 24.24
C LYS A 110 0.73 -4.21 24.31
N ASN A 111 0.61 -5.24 23.47
CA ASN A 111 -0.57 -6.12 23.35
C ASN A 111 -1.88 -5.37 23.00
N LEU A 112 -1.78 -4.27 22.27
CA LEU A 112 -2.94 -3.47 21.85
C LEU A 112 -3.31 -3.68 20.38
N LEU A 113 -2.33 -4.07 19.55
CA LEU A 113 -2.56 -4.36 18.14
C LEU A 113 -3.31 -5.70 17.99
N ASP A 114 -4.49 -5.67 17.40
CA ASP A 114 -5.18 -6.86 16.91
C ASP A 114 -4.66 -7.25 15.53
N PHE A 115 -4.70 -6.32 14.57
CA PHE A 115 -4.35 -6.61 13.18
C PHE A 115 -3.97 -5.38 12.35
N VAL A 116 -3.07 -5.56 11.38
CA VAL A 116 -2.68 -4.56 10.37
C VAL A 116 -3.08 -5.06 8.99
N PHE A 117 -3.96 -4.31 8.34
CA PHE A 117 -4.17 -4.38 6.91
C PHE A 117 -3.23 -3.38 6.25
N THR A 118 -2.22 -3.84 5.52
CA THR A 118 -1.36 -2.94 4.74
C THR A 118 -1.66 -3.04 3.26
N GLN A 119 -1.83 -1.89 2.63
CA GLN A 119 -1.91 -1.77 1.17
C GLN A 119 -0.51 -1.73 0.54
N ASN A 120 0.54 -1.64 1.36
CA ASN A 120 1.91 -1.59 0.90
C ASN A 120 2.41 -2.99 0.53
N ILE A 121 3.43 -3.00 -0.31
CA ILE A 121 4.09 -4.22 -0.78
C ILE A 121 5.56 -4.27 -0.34
N ASP A 122 6.05 -3.21 0.30
CA ASP A 122 7.45 -3.04 0.71
C ASP A 122 7.85 -4.00 1.84
N GLY A 123 6.91 -4.37 2.72
CA GLY A 123 7.12 -5.32 3.82
C GLY A 123 7.72 -4.68 5.07
N LEU A 124 7.79 -3.35 5.13
CA LEU A 124 8.44 -2.61 6.22
C LEU A 124 7.75 -2.77 7.57
N GLU A 125 6.49 -3.22 7.60
CA GLU A 125 5.79 -3.56 8.85
C GLU A 125 6.47 -4.73 9.56
N LEU A 126 6.89 -5.75 8.80
CA LEU A 126 7.58 -6.92 9.35
C LEU A 126 9.02 -6.56 9.74
N ASP A 127 9.68 -5.73 8.94
CA ASP A 127 11.04 -5.25 9.22
C ASP A 127 11.07 -4.36 10.49
N ALA A 128 9.97 -3.66 10.81
CA ALA A 128 9.81 -2.94 12.07
C ALA A 128 9.57 -3.84 13.28
N GLY A 129 9.35 -5.15 13.09
CA GLY A 129 9.10 -6.12 14.16
C GLY A 129 7.63 -6.34 14.48
N VAL A 130 6.69 -5.99 13.59
CA VAL A 130 5.30 -6.41 13.76
C VAL A 130 5.20 -7.93 13.57
N PRO A 131 4.54 -8.69 14.47
CA PRO A 131 4.38 -10.13 14.32
C PRO A 131 3.68 -10.49 13.01
N ALA A 132 4.21 -11.47 12.28
CA ALA A 132 3.73 -11.82 10.94
C ALA A 132 2.26 -12.26 10.92
N GLU A 133 1.80 -12.93 11.97
CA GLU A 133 0.42 -13.35 12.16
C GLU A 133 -0.56 -12.19 12.42
N LYS A 134 -0.06 -10.96 12.62
CA LYS A 134 -0.87 -9.75 12.78
C LYS A 134 -0.83 -8.83 11.57
N VAL A 135 -0.20 -9.24 10.47
CA VAL A 135 -0.07 -8.41 9.26
C VAL A 135 -0.65 -9.16 8.07
N LEU A 136 -1.54 -8.49 7.34
CA LEU A 136 -1.93 -8.88 6.00
C LEU A 136 -1.47 -7.84 4.99
N SER A 137 -0.56 -8.23 4.10
CA SER A 137 -0.28 -7.48 2.88
C SER A 137 -1.45 -7.67 1.91
N CYS A 138 -2.42 -6.75 1.98
CA CYS A 138 -3.65 -6.81 1.19
C CYS A 138 -3.37 -6.82 -0.31
N HIS A 139 -2.32 -6.12 -0.74
CA HIS A 139 -1.87 -6.11 -2.12
C HIS A 139 -0.67 -7.04 -2.37
N GLY A 140 -0.49 -8.04 -1.49
CA GLY A 140 0.61 -8.98 -1.60
C GLY A 140 1.98 -8.36 -1.30
N ASN A 141 3.06 -9.06 -1.64
CA ASN A 141 4.42 -8.61 -1.35
C ASN A 141 5.45 -9.27 -2.28
N TRP A 142 6.71 -8.87 -2.13
CA TRP A 142 7.83 -9.39 -2.92
C TRP A 142 8.45 -10.68 -2.35
N LYS A 143 7.92 -11.27 -1.27
CA LYS A 143 8.55 -12.42 -0.58
C LYS A 143 8.35 -13.76 -1.26
N SER A 144 7.44 -13.84 -2.23
CA SER A 144 7.17 -15.06 -2.98
C SER A 144 6.72 -14.73 -4.40
N GLN A 145 6.77 -15.71 -5.29
CA GLN A 145 6.48 -15.53 -6.70
C GLN A 145 5.80 -16.75 -7.30
N ARG A 146 4.91 -16.49 -8.26
CA ARG A 146 4.11 -17.52 -8.94
C ARG A 146 3.92 -17.18 -10.40
N CYS A 147 3.71 -18.21 -11.21
CA CYS A 147 3.27 -18.03 -12.60
C CYS A 147 1.91 -17.30 -12.61
N HIS A 148 1.78 -16.24 -13.40
CA HIS A 148 0.51 -15.50 -13.46
C HIS A 148 -0.66 -16.36 -13.99
N LYS A 149 -0.34 -17.35 -14.84
CA LYS A 149 -1.30 -18.23 -15.55
C LYS A 149 -1.69 -19.45 -14.70
N CYS A 150 -0.75 -20.32 -14.37
CA CYS A 150 -1.03 -21.58 -13.65
C CYS A 150 -0.90 -21.48 -12.13
N LYS A 151 -0.46 -20.34 -11.60
CA LYS A 151 -0.25 -20.08 -10.16
C LYS A 151 0.80 -20.97 -9.47
N THR A 152 1.53 -21.81 -10.21
CA THR A 152 2.64 -22.60 -9.68
C THR A 152 3.72 -21.69 -9.07
N PRO A 153 4.18 -21.96 -7.83
CA PRO A 153 5.31 -21.27 -7.22
C PRO A 153 6.57 -21.33 -8.09
N TYR A 154 7.36 -20.27 -8.05
CA TYR A 154 8.61 -20.17 -8.78
C TYR A 154 9.79 -20.01 -7.81
N PRO A 155 10.97 -20.61 -8.06
CA PRO A 155 12.07 -20.58 -7.10
C PRO A 155 12.70 -19.18 -6.94
N ASP A 156 13.21 -18.88 -5.73
CA ASP A 156 13.76 -17.56 -5.37
C ASP A 156 15.01 -17.18 -6.20
N GLY A 157 15.95 -18.12 -6.38
CA GLY A 157 17.21 -17.85 -7.08
C GLY A 157 17.02 -17.33 -8.51
N PRO A 158 16.29 -18.08 -9.38
CA PRO A 158 15.96 -17.61 -10.73
C PRO A 158 15.12 -16.33 -10.76
N MET A 159 14.29 -16.06 -9.73
CA MET A 159 13.56 -14.79 -9.64
C MET A 159 14.49 -13.63 -9.33
N ALA A 160 15.43 -13.82 -8.41
CA ALA A 160 16.44 -12.81 -8.07
C ALA A 160 17.29 -12.45 -9.29
N GLU A 161 17.73 -13.44 -10.06
CA GLU A 161 18.46 -13.22 -11.33
C GLU A 161 17.59 -12.45 -12.35
N ALA A 162 16.32 -12.82 -12.50
CA ALA A 162 15.40 -12.12 -13.40
C ALA A 162 15.18 -10.65 -13.01
N ILE A 163 15.00 -10.37 -11.72
CA ILE A 163 14.88 -9.00 -11.19
C ILE A 163 16.18 -8.23 -11.42
N GLU A 164 17.33 -8.84 -11.15
CA GLU A 164 18.64 -8.18 -11.29
C GLU A 164 18.99 -7.85 -12.75
N THR A 165 18.67 -8.75 -13.66
CA THR A 165 18.95 -8.58 -15.09
C THR A 165 17.85 -7.85 -15.86
N GLY A 166 16.69 -7.63 -15.24
CA GLY A 166 15.49 -7.10 -15.88
C GLY A 166 14.87 -8.04 -16.92
N GLN A 167 15.23 -9.33 -16.91
CA GLN A 167 14.69 -10.34 -17.81
C GLN A 167 13.37 -10.90 -17.28
N VAL A 168 12.46 -11.25 -18.18
CA VAL A 168 11.17 -11.83 -17.81
C VAL A 168 11.35 -13.33 -17.50
N PRO A 169 11.06 -13.78 -16.28
CA PRO A 169 11.05 -15.19 -15.94
C PRO A 169 9.76 -15.85 -16.45
N TYR A 170 9.89 -17.07 -16.97
CA TYR A 170 8.75 -17.86 -17.47
C TYR A 170 8.57 -19.15 -16.67
N CYS A 171 7.34 -19.63 -16.63
CA CYS A 171 6.97 -20.81 -15.85
C CYS A 171 7.72 -22.07 -16.31
N GLN A 172 8.25 -22.81 -15.33
CA GLN A 172 8.97 -24.07 -15.56
C GLN A 172 8.05 -25.29 -15.78
N VAL A 173 6.73 -25.12 -15.64
CA VAL A 173 5.77 -26.18 -15.95
C VAL A 173 5.68 -26.35 -17.47
N PRO A 174 5.87 -27.58 -18.00
CA PRO A 174 5.75 -27.85 -19.43
C PRO A 174 4.44 -27.29 -20.02
N ASP A 175 4.53 -26.72 -21.21
CA ASP A 175 3.41 -26.15 -21.99
C ASP A 175 2.65 -24.98 -21.34
N CYS A 176 3.06 -24.51 -20.16
CA CYS A 176 2.41 -23.36 -19.51
C CYS A 176 2.72 -22.05 -20.24
N GLY A 177 4.03 -21.76 -20.42
CA GLY A 177 4.54 -20.56 -21.09
C GLY A 177 4.20 -19.22 -20.42
N GLY A 178 3.59 -19.22 -19.24
CA GLY A 178 3.17 -17.99 -18.57
C GLY A 178 4.33 -17.28 -17.87
N ALA A 179 4.45 -15.97 -18.06
CA ALA A 179 5.36 -15.13 -17.28
C ALA A 179 5.12 -15.31 -15.77
N VAL A 180 6.18 -15.32 -14.99
CA VAL A 180 6.15 -15.36 -13.53
C VAL A 180 6.18 -13.93 -13.01
N LYS A 181 5.53 -13.68 -11.88
CA LYS A 181 5.63 -12.41 -11.16
C LYS A 181 5.74 -12.64 -9.66
N PRO A 182 6.29 -11.67 -8.91
CA PRO A 182 6.10 -11.61 -7.46
C PRO A 182 4.61 -11.66 -7.11
N ASP A 183 4.29 -12.16 -5.92
CA ASP A 183 2.94 -12.24 -5.37
C ASP A 183 2.43 -10.87 -4.90
N VAL A 184 2.74 -9.82 -5.66
CA VAL A 184 2.12 -8.50 -5.62
C VAL A 184 0.82 -8.56 -6.42
N VAL A 185 -0.28 -8.07 -5.85
CA VAL A 185 -1.59 -8.04 -6.49
C VAL A 185 -1.62 -6.94 -7.55
N PHE A 186 -1.85 -7.35 -8.81
CA PHE A 186 -2.01 -6.40 -9.91
C PHE A 186 -3.48 -5.96 -10.03
N PHE A 187 -3.73 -4.80 -10.64
CA PHE A 187 -5.07 -4.41 -11.04
C PHE A 187 -5.69 -5.49 -11.93
N GLY A 188 -6.90 -5.89 -11.57
CA GLY A 188 -7.62 -6.99 -12.22
C GLY A 188 -7.43 -8.37 -11.57
N GLU A 189 -6.55 -8.50 -10.57
CA GLU A 189 -6.46 -9.70 -9.74
C GLU A 189 -7.31 -9.58 -8.46
N PRO A 190 -7.79 -10.70 -7.90
CA PRO A 190 -8.39 -10.71 -6.57
C PRO A 190 -7.33 -10.44 -5.50
N LEU A 191 -7.76 -9.89 -4.35
CA LEU A 191 -6.91 -9.84 -3.15
C LEU A 191 -6.62 -11.27 -2.63
N PRO A 192 -5.63 -11.44 -1.74
CA PRO A 192 -5.39 -12.72 -1.09
C PRO A 192 -6.64 -13.22 -0.37
N ALA A 193 -6.89 -14.53 -0.42
CA ALA A 193 -8.07 -15.14 0.22
C ALA A 193 -8.17 -14.83 1.72
N ALA A 194 -7.03 -14.63 2.40
CA ALA A 194 -6.97 -14.20 3.79
C ALA A 194 -7.72 -12.87 4.03
N PHE A 195 -7.84 -11.98 3.04
CA PHE A 195 -8.55 -10.71 3.20
C PHE A 195 -10.01 -10.91 3.66
N GLU A 196 -10.73 -11.85 3.07
CA GLU A 196 -12.13 -12.14 3.43
C GLU A 196 -12.26 -12.75 4.84
N VAL A 197 -11.22 -13.43 5.31
CA VAL A 197 -11.17 -14.01 6.66
C VAL A 197 -10.87 -12.92 7.68
N GLU A 198 -9.79 -12.17 7.45
CA GLU A 198 -9.27 -11.22 8.40
C GLU A 198 -10.15 -9.97 8.49
N GLU A 199 -10.83 -9.54 7.42
CA GLU A 199 -11.69 -8.35 7.47
C GLU A 199 -12.81 -8.44 8.51
N LYS A 200 -13.20 -9.64 8.91
CA LYS A 200 -14.18 -9.88 9.97
C LYS A 200 -13.71 -9.33 11.33
N ARG A 201 -12.40 -9.19 11.54
CA ARG A 201 -11.81 -8.58 12.75
C ARG A 201 -12.21 -7.12 12.91
N VAL A 202 -12.42 -6.40 11.82
CA VAL A 202 -12.72 -4.97 11.84
C VAL A 202 -13.98 -4.67 12.66
N PHE A 203 -15.00 -5.51 12.57
CA PHE A 203 -16.22 -5.36 13.37
C PHE A 203 -15.97 -5.53 14.88
N GLY A 204 -14.94 -6.27 15.26
CA GLY A 204 -14.50 -6.46 16.64
C GLY A 204 -13.57 -5.37 17.16
N ALA A 205 -13.14 -4.41 16.34
CA ALA A 205 -12.19 -3.39 16.76
C ALA A 205 -12.80 -2.44 17.80
N ASP A 206 -12.02 -2.13 18.83
CA ASP A 206 -12.38 -1.12 19.84
C ASP A 206 -11.85 0.27 19.44
N LEU A 207 -10.90 0.31 18.50
CA LEU A 207 -10.36 1.50 17.84
C LEU A 207 -9.84 1.12 16.44
N MET A 208 -10.17 1.92 15.44
CA MET A 208 -9.58 1.82 14.10
C MET A 208 -8.60 2.96 13.86
N ILE A 209 -7.38 2.64 13.46
CA ILE A 209 -6.40 3.64 13.01
C ILE A 209 -6.20 3.50 11.51
N VAL A 210 -6.31 4.60 10.77
CA VAL A 210 -6.09 4.66 9.32
C VAL A 210 -4.93 5.59 9.07
N MET A 211 -3.89 5.11 8.39
CA MET A 211 -2.64 5.84 8.24
C MET A 211 -2.18 5.86 6.79
N GLY A 212 -1.82 7.04 6.29
CA GLY A 212 -1.09 7.19 5.03
C GLY A 212 -1.81 6.60 3.81
N THR A 213 -3.13 6.68 3.74
CA THR A 213 -3.90 6.15 2.60
C THR A 213 -4.89 7.16 2.06
N SER A 214 -5.14 7.09 0.74
CA SER A 214 -6.16 7.90 0.07
C SER A 214 -7.58 7.34 0.21
N LEU A 215 -7.73 6.09 0.67
CA LEU A 215 -9.00 5.35 0.69
C LEU A 215 -9.73 5.33 -0.67
N LYS A 216 -9.01 5.39 -1.79
CA LYS A 216 -9.59 5.34 -3.15
C LYS A 216 -9.69 3.93 -3.73
N VAL A 217 -8.92 2.97 -3.21
CA VAL A 217 -8.78 1.63 -3.78
C VAL A 217 -9.56 0.63 -2.94
N ALA A 218 -10.68 0.16 -3.47
CA ALA A 218 -11.43 -0.96 -2.93
C ALA A 218 -10.69 -2.29 -3.18
N PRO A 219 -10.90 -3.31 -2.32
CA PRO A 219 -11.80 -3.34 -1.16
C PRO A 219 -11.20 -2.77 0.13
N CYS A 220 -9.90 -2.47 0.23
CA CYS A 220 -9.32 -1.95 1.48
C CYS A 220 -9.98 -0.64 1.95
N ALA A 221 -10.35 0.24 1.01
CA ALA A 221 -11.02 1.51 1.29
C ALA A 221 -12.34 1.38 2.09
N ARG A 222 -13.02 0.23 2.06
CA ARG A 222 -14.27 0.02 2.83
C ARG A 222 -14.04 -0.41 4.27
N LEU A 223 -12.83 -0.85 4.65
CA LEU A 223 -12.58 -1.39 6.00
C LEU A 223 -12.94 -0.39 7.10
N PRO A 224 -12.57 0.90 7.05
CA PRO A 224 -12.89 1.84 8.14
C PRO A 224 -14.39 2.04 8.39
N ARG A 225 -15.27 1.65 7.44
CA ARG A 225 -16.73 1.76 7.58
C ARG A 225 -17.36 0.54 8.24
N GLN A 226 -16.62 -0.55 8.39
CA GLN A 226 -17.09 -1.83 8.92
C GLN A 226 -16.96 -1.95 10.44
N VAL A 227 -16.30 -0.99 11.09
CA VAL A 227 -16.31 -0.91 12.55
C VAL A 227 -17.73 -0.66 13.06
N LYS A 228 -18.01 -1.11 14.28
CA LYS A 228 -19.30 -0.86 14.93
C LYS A 228 -19.58 0.64 15.04
N GLU A 229 -20.86 0.98 15.05
CA GLU A 229 -21.30 2.34 15.33
C GLU A 229 -20.79 2.77 16.71
N GLY A 230 -20.27 4.00 16.81
CA GLY A 230 -19.64 4.52 18.01
C GLY A 230 -18.21 4.03 18.29
N THR A 231 -17.66 3.07 17.54
CA THR A 231 -16.22 2.75 17.59
C THR A 231 -15.43 3.95 17.05
N PRO A 232 -14.51 4.55 17.84
CA PRO A 232 -13.70 5.66 17.36
C PRO A 232 -12.80 5.28 16.19
N ARG A 233 -12.59 6.23 15.28
CA ARG A 233 -11.68 6.08 14.14
C ARG A 233 -10.67 7.22 14.15
N LEU A 234 -9.39 6.90 14.13
CA LEU A 234 -8.30 7.86 14.04
C LEU A 234 -7.72 7.84 12.63
N LEU A 235 -7.71 8.98 11.94
CA LEU A 235 -6.98 9.19 10.70
C LEU A 235 -5.67 9.93 10.99
N VAL A 236 -4.55 9.37 10.53
CA VAL A 236 -3.24 10.05 10.49
C VAL A 236 -2.80 10.14 9.03
N ASN A 237 -2.95 11.31 8.42
CA ASN A 237 -2.73 11.46 6.98
C ASN A 237 -2.49 12.91 6.57
N MET A 238 -1.88 13.15 5.41
CA MET A 238 -1.63 14.52 4.91
C MET A 238 -2.93 15.32 4.73
N VAL A 239 -4.00 14.66 4.31
CA VAL A 239 -5.31 15.26 4.06
C VAL A 239 -6.43 14.35 4.56
N GLN A 240 -7.59 14.93 4.84
CA GLN A 240 -8.79 14.17 5.17
C GLN A 240 -9.26 13.35 3.95
N VAL A 241 -9.67 12.10 4.19
CA VAL A 241 -10.01 11.13 3.13
C VAL A 241 -11.22 10.28 3.53
N GLY A 242 -11.88 9.67 2.54
CA GLY A 242 -13.05 8.82 2.78
C GLY A 242 -14.21 9.60 3.41
N ASP A 243 -14.88 8.98 4.38
CA ASP A 243 -15.96 9.58 5.16
C ASP A 243 -15.51 10.02 6.56
N PHE A 244 -14.20 10.20 6.79
CA PHE A 244 -13.69 10.73 8.05
C PHE A 244 -14.24 12.14 8.30
N GLY A 245 -14.53 12.44 9.57
CA GLY A 245 -15.14 13.71 10.00
C GLY A 245 -16.66 13.75 9.86
N THR A 246 -17.27 12.67 9.39
CA THR A 246 -18.74 12.53 9.35
C THR A 246 -19.32 11.90 10.61
N ARG A 247 -18.49 11.17 11.39
CA ARG A 247 -18.90 10.59 12.68
C ARG A 247 -18.38 11.45 13.83
N PRO A 248 -19.15 11.64 14.91
CA PRO A 248 -18.69 12.37 16.10
C PRO A 248 -17.46 11.76 16.77
N SER A 249 -17.22 10.46 16.55
CA SER A 249 -16.10 9.68 17.10
C SER A 249 -14.89 9.61 16.16
N ASP A 250 -14.89 10.36 15.06
CA ASP A 250 -13.74 10.46 14.15
C ASP A 250 -12.77 11.51 14.65
N VAL A 251 -11.48 11.17 14.66
CA VAL A 251 -10.39 12.10 14.97
C VAL A 251 -9.43 12.11 13.79
N CYS A 252 -9.00 13.30 13.37
CA CYS A 252 -8.03 13.46 12.28
C CYS A 252 -6.78 14.20 12.80
N ILE A 253 -5.62 13.57 12.65
CA ILE A 253 -4.31 14.21 12.76
C ILE A 253 -3.82 14.45 11.33
N LEU A 254 -3.86 15.70 10.90
CA LEU A 254 -3.48 16.08 9.54
C LEU A 254 -2.02 16.52 9.48
N GLY A 255 -1.26 15.92 8.57
CA GLY A 255 0.18 16.14 8.42
C GLY A 255 0.92 14.88 7.99
N SER A 256 2.24 14.89 8.14
CA SER A 256 3.04 13.68 7.88
C SER A 256 2.65 12.57 8.86
N CYS A 257 2.70 11.31 8.42
CA CYS A 257 2.34 10.18 9.29
C CYS A 257 3.28 10.08 10.49
N ASP A 258 4.57 10.29 10.29
CA ASP A 258 5.58 10.21 11.34
C ASP A 258 5.40 11.31 12.40
N ASP A 259 5.07 12.54 12.01
CA ASP A 259 4.81 13.62 12.97
C ASP A 259 3.50 13.40 13.73
N GLY A 260 2.45 12.94 13.03
CA GLY A 260 1.17 12.63 13.70
C GLY A 260 1.27 11.45 14.66
N VAL A 261 2.10 10.45 14.33
CA VAL A 261 2.44 9.33 15.22
C VAL A 261 3.24 9.81 16.42
N ARG A 262 4.23 10.69 16.21
CA ARG A 262 4.98 11.31 17.32
C ARG A 262 4.08 12.10 18.24
N GLN A 263 3.15 12.88 17.69
CA GLN A 263 2.15 13.61 18.49
C GLN A 263 1.30 12.66 19.34
N LEU A 264 0.78 11.58 18.76
CA LEU A 264 0.04 10.56 19.52
C LEU A 264 0.91 9.88 20.59
N ALA A 265 2.16 9.56 20.26
CA ALA A 265 3.11 8.96 21.19
C ALA A 265 3.47 9.90 22.34
N ASP A 266 3.65 11.19 22.08
CA ASP A 266 3.89 12.21 23.11
C ASP A 266 2.70 12.27 24.09
N SER A 267 1.46 12.33 23.57
CA SER A 267 0.25 12.33 24.41
C SER A 267 0.07 11.02 25.21
N LEU A 268 0.56 9.90 24.68
CA LEU A 268 0.55 8.60 25.37
C LEU A 268 1.71 8.44 26.37
N GLY A 269 2.75 9.28 26.30
CA GLY A 269 3.99 9.13 27.06
C GLY A 269 4.88 8.01 26.54
N TRP A 270 4.83 7.72 25.24
CA TRP A 270 5.51 6.61 24.57
C TRP A 270 6.67 7.06 23.66
N ARG A 271 6.99 8.35 23.63
CA ARG A 271 7.95 8.92 22.67
C ARG A 271 9.31 8.25 22.69
N GLU A 272 9.91 8.13 23.86
CA GLU A 272 11.25 7.53 24.01
C GLU A 272 11.25 6.05 23.59
N GLU A 273 10.20 5.29 23.95
CA GLU A 273 10.10 3.89 23.55
C GLU A 273 9.91 3.73 22.03
N LEU A 274 9.13 4.62 21.41
CA LEU A 274 8.91 4.66 19.97
C LEU A 274 10.21 4.96 19.21
N GLU A 275 10.92 6.02 19.58
CA GLU A 275 12.19 6.41 18.92
C GLU A 275 13.27 5.34 19.11
N SER A 276 13.30 4.71 20.31
CA SER A 276 14.20 3.57 20.57
C SER A 276 13.86 2.39 19.65
N LEU A 277 12.59 1.99 19.56
CA LEU A 277 12.18 0.87 18.71
C LEU A 277 12.50 1.15 17.23
N TRP A 278 12.23 2.36 16.75
CA TRP A 278 12.57 2.78 15.39
C TRP A 278 14.07 2.68 15.11
N THR A 279 14.91 3.20 16.02
CA THR A 279 16.38 3.12 15.87
C THR A 279 16.85 1.67 15.79
N HIS A 280 16.30 0.76 16.59
CA HIS A 280 16.63 -0.66 16.53
C HIS A 280 16.20 -1.30 15.21
N ALA A 281 14.99 -1.00 14.72
CA ALA A 281 14.50 -1.52 13.45
C ALA A 281 15.36 -1.07 12.25
N VAL A 282 15.77 0.21 12.24
CA VAL A 282 16.67 0.75 11.21
C VAL A 282 18.03 0.07 11.26
N ALA A 283 18.62 -0.09 12.46
CA ALA A 283 19.92 -0.73 12.63
C ALA A 283 19.90 -2.20 12.15
N GLY A 284 18.85 -2.96 12.49
CA GLY A 284 18.71 -4.34 12.04
C GLY A 284 18.65 -4.49 10.52
N LYS A 285 18.16 -3.47 9.80
CA LYS A 285 18.12 -3.48 8.33
C LYS A 285 19.45 -3.13 7.67
N GLN A 286 20.25 -2.25 8.29
CA GLN A 286 21.55 -1.85 7.76
C GLN A 286 22.55 -3.01 7.67
N GLU A 287 22.41 -4.02 8.53
CA GLU A 287 23.27 -5.22 8.48
C GLU A 287 22.95 -6.14 7.28
N GLU A 288 21.76 -6.04 6.67
CA GLU A 288 21.32 -6.91 5.57
C GLU A 288 21.71 -6.42 4.17
N VAL A 289 22.12 -5.14 4.01
CA VAL A 289 22.25 -4.50 2.69
C VAL A 289 23.72 -4.23 2.35
N ASN A 290 24.27 -5.00 1.40
CA ASN A 290 25.56 -4.69 0.77
C ASN A 290 25.31 -3.84 -0.50
N THR A 291 25.74 -2.58 -0.49
CA THR A 291 25.45 -1.59 -1.54
C THR A 291 26.61 -1.47 -2.52
N ASP A 292 26.68 -2.35 -3.52
CA ASP A 292 27.52 -2.15 -4.70
C ASP A 292 26.64 -2.15 -5.98
N ASP A 293 26.80 -1.13 -6.83
CA ASP A 293 26.33 -1.01 -8.23
C ASP A 293 24.83 -1.26 -8.54
N VAL A 294 23.91 -0.56 -7.85
CA VAL A 294 22.47 -0.57 -8.21
C VAL A 294 22.16 0.53 -9.23
N LYS A 295 21.71 0.14 -10.43
CA LYS A 295 21.18 1.10 -11.44
C LYS A 295 19.98 1.87 -10.90
N THR A 296 19.93 3.15 -11.18
CA THR A 296 18.82 4.03 -10.76
C THR A 296 17.53 3.71 -11.52
N LEU A 297 16.38 4.14 -10.98
CA LEU A 297 15.09 3.98 -11.65
C LEU A 297 15.08 4.65 -13.03
N ASP A 298 15.69 5.83 -13.15
CA ASP A 298 15.69 6.61 -14.38
C ASP A 298 16.56 5.93 -15.45
N GLU A 299 17.73 5.39 -15.07
CA GLU A 299 18.58 4.57 -15.97
C GLU A 299 17.85 3.32 -16.50
N CYS A 300 17.13 2.62 -15.63
CA CYS A 300 16.35 1.44 -16.01
C CYS A 300 15.22 1.79 -17.01
N ILE A 301 14.56 2.94 -16.82
CA ILE A 301 13.49 3.41 -17.70
C ILE A 301 14.04 3.79 -19.08
N GLU A 302 15.16 4.51 -19.13
CA GLU A 302 15.81 4.91 -20.38
C GLU A 302 16.28 3.70 -21.20
N GLU A 303 16.94 2.74 -20.55
CA GLU A 303 17.43 1.52 -21.22
C GLU A 303 16.28 0.71 -21.83
N LEU A 304 15.16 0.57 -21.10
CA LEU A 304 13.99 -0.11 -21.62
C LEU A 304 13.32 0.67 -22.76
N ALA A 305 13.18 1.99 -22.63
CA ALA A 305 12.57 2.82 -23.66
C ALA A 305 13.32 2.72 -24.99
N GLU A 306 14.65 2.61 -24.95
CA GLU A 306 15.49 2.34 -26.13
C GLU A 306 15.23 0.95 -26.71
N ARG A 307 15.24 -0.09 -25.88
CA ARG A 307 14.95 -1.47 -26.30
C ARG A 307 13.57 -1.60 -26.96
N MET A 308 12.53 -0.98 -26.39
CA MET A 308 11.18 -0.97 -26.94
C MET A 308 11.08 -0.18 -28.25
N ARG A 309 11.90 0.86 -28.43
CA ARG A 309 11.98 1.60 -29.70
C ARG A 309 12.58 0.74 -30.81
N ILE A 310 13.59 -0.06 -30.48
CA ILE A 310 14.27 -0.98 -31.40
C ILE A 310 13.41 -2.20 -31.74
N ALA A 311 12.70 -2.78 -30.77
CA ALA A 311 11.93 -4.02 -30.93
C ALA A 311 10.61 -3.86 -31.72
N GLY A 312 10.17 -2.62 -32.01
CA GLY A 312 8.90 -2.36 -32.68
C GLY A 312 7.71 -2.35 -31.70
N LYS A 313 6.81 -1.38 -31.89
CA LYS A 313 5.74 -1.00 -30.95
C LYS A 313 4.79 -2.15 -30.59
N ILE A 314 4.27 -2.10 -29.36
CA ILE A 314 2.98 -2.70 -28.98
C ILE A 314 1.96 -2.31 -30.07
N SER A 315 1.27 -3.29 -30.66
CA SER A 315 0.37 -3.00 -31.77
C SER A 315 -0.75 -2.04 -31.35
N ASP A 316 -1.13 -1.12 -32.24
CA ASP A 316 -2.22 -0.16 -31.99
C ASP A 316 -3.57 -0.86 -31.68
N GLY A 317 -3.71 -2.13 -32.06
CA GLY A 317 -4.86 -2.97 -31.71
C GLY A 317 -4.84 -3.40 -30.23
N HIS A 318 -3.66 -3.73 -29.70
CA HIS A 318 -3.50 -4.06 -28.28
C HIS A 318 -3.75 -2.83 -27.40
N LYS A 319 -3.26 -1.66 -27.85
CA LYS A 319 -3.49 -0.38 -27.17
C LYS A 319 -4.99 -0.06 -27.07
N ARG A 320 -5.72 -0.15 -28.20
CA ARG A 320 -7.18 0.08 -28.25
C ARG A 320 -7.98 -0.92 -27.42
N MET A 321 -7.56 -2.19 -27.37
CA MET A 321 -8.21 -3.21 -26.54
C MET A 321 -8.10 -2.87 -25.05
N LEU A 322 -6.91 -2.45 -24.59
CA LEU A 322 -6.68 -2.05 -23.21
C LEU A 322 -7.46 -0.79 -22.86
N GLU A 323 -7.39 0.25 -23.69
CA GLU A 323 -8.14 1.51 -23.52
C GLU A 323 -9.64 1.24 -23.36
N LYS A 324 -10.24 0.46 -24.26
CA LYS A 324 -11.67 0.12 -24.21
C LYS A 324 -12.05 -0.68 -22.96
N HIS A 325 -11.23 -1.65 -22.56
CA HIS A 325 -11.51 -2.48 -21.38
C HIS A 325 -11.44 -1.68 -20.06
N LEU A 326 -10.72 -0.56 -20.07
CA LEU A 326 -10.60 0.34 -18.93
C LEU A 326 -11.70 1.40 -18.94
N GLU A 327 -12.04 1.96 -20.09
CA GLU A 327 -13.22 2.83 -20.23
C GLU A 327 -14.47 2.15 -19.67
N GLU A 328 -14.67 0.87 -19.98
CA GLU A 328 -15.79 0.06 -19.47
C GLU A 328 -15.75 -0.13 -17.94
N LYS A 329 -14.56 -0.22 -17.32
CA LYS A 329 -14.41 -0.39 -15.85
C LYS A 329 -14.42 0.94 -15.09
N PHE A 330 -13.89 2.01 -15.65
CA PHE A 330 -13.83 3.34 -15.03
C PHE A 330 -15.10 4.16 -15.26
N ALA A 331 -15.99 3.76 -16.18
CA ALA A 331 -17.33 4.32 -16.33
C ALA A 331 -18.17 4.25 -15.03
N ASN A 332 -17.84 3.33 -14.10
CA ASN A 332 -18.49 3.18 -12.80
C ASN A 332 -17.73 3.83 -11.63
N VAL A 333 -16.57 4.46 -11.89
CA VAL A 333 -15.67 5.02 -10.86
C VAL A 333 -15.51 6.54 -11.00
N LEU A 334 -15.72 7.11 -12.19
CA LEU A 334 -15.72 8.56 -12.40
C LEU A 334 -17.14 9.13 -12.30
N PRO A 335 -17.35 10.28 -11.60
CA PRO A 335 -18.65 10.93 -11.58
C PRO A 335 -19.03 11.35 -13.01
N LYS A 336 -20.27 11.03 -13.41
CA LYS A 336 -20.83 11.52 -14.68
C LYS A 336 -20.76 13.05 -14.70
N PRO A 337 -20.37 13.68 -15.83
CA PRO A 337 -20.44 15.12 -15.94
C PRO A 337 -21.88 15.60 -15.71
N PRO A 338 -22.08 16.78 -15.10
CA PRO A 338 -23.41 17.31 -14.91
C PRO A 338 -24.08 17.46 -16.28
N ILE A 339 -25.27 16.88 -16.40
CA ILE A 339 -26.12 17.02 -17.57
C ILE A 339 -26.46 18.50 -17.66
N SER A 340 -26.06 19.14 -18.75
CA SER A 340 -26.36 20.54 -19.09
C SER A 340 -27.86 20.80 -19.21
#